data_AF-A0A960D351-F1
#
_entry.id   AF-A0A960D351-F1
#
_cell.length_a   1.000
_cell.length_b   1.000
_cell.length_c   1.000
_cell.angle_alpha   90.00
_cell.angle_beta   90.00
_cell.angle_gamma   90.00
#
_symmetry.space_group_name_H-M   'P 1'
#
loop_
_entity.id
_entity.type
_entity.pdbx_description
1 polymer ?
#
loop_
_entity_poly.entity_id
_entity_poly.type
_entity_poly.pdbx_seq_one_letter_code
_entity_poly.pdbx_strand_id
1 'polypeptide(L)'
;VDLDAGQDNGYVVYKDITGARQYLLMPTARITGIESPALLAPGATNYFAAAWRARSFTEARAGGVLPRDWISLAVNSAVSRSQNQLHIHIDCLRADVHEALSRYAAAVGDTWAPFPVPLAGHTYAAIAVAGEELGVNPFVLLADGMPGARADMGINTLVVV
;
A
#
# COMPACT_ATOMS: atom_id res chain seq x y z
N VAL A 1 -6.52 6.62 -18.31
CA VAL A 1 -5.34 5.80 -17.95
C VAL A 1 -4.16 6.71 -18.14
N ASP A 2 -3.33 6.89 -17.11
CA ASP A 2 -2.09 7.64 -17.23
C ASP A 2 -0.93 6.64 -17.37
N LEU A 3 -0.14 6.81 -18.42
CA LEU A 3 1.04 6.02 -18.76
C LEU A 3 2.31 6.88 -18.77
N ASP A 4 2.25 8.16 -18.44
CA ASP A 4 3.39 9.06 -18.49
C ASP A 4 4.46 8.54 -17.52
N ALA A 5 5.63 8.23 -18.09
CA ALA A 5 6.73 7.48 -17.48
C ALA A 5 6.39 6.03 -17.01
N GLY A 6 5.13 5.59 -17.03
CA GLY A 6 4.70 4.28 -16.57
C GLY A 6 5.15 3.11 -17.47
N GLN A 7 5.28 3.35 -18.77
CA GLN A 7 5.76 2.32 -19.71
C GLN A 7 7.26 2.01 -19.49
N ASP A 8 8.07 3.03 -19.22
CA ASP A 8 9.49 2.88 -18.89
C ASP A 8 9.72 2.44 -17.43
N ASN A 9 8.82 2.79 -16.51
CA ASN A 9 8.89 2.43 -15.09
C ASN A 9 8.12 1.14 -14.72
N GLY A 10 7.44 0.51 -15.68
CA GLY A 10 6.79 -0.79 -15.51
C GLY A 10 5.46 -0.79 -14.74
N TYR A 11 4.70 0.31 -14.74
CA TYR A 11 3.38 0.40 -14.07
C TYR A 11 2.40 1.35 -14.78
N VAL A 12 1.13 1.28 -14.42
CA VAL A 12 0.05 2.18 -14.87
C VAL A 12 -0.73 2.72 -13.69
N VAL A 13 -1.27 3.94 -13.82
CA VAL A 13 -2.24 4.51 -12.86
C VAL A 13 -3.63 4.54 -13.51
N TYR A 14 -4.59 3.93 -12.82
CA TYR A 14 -5.94 3.69 -13.33
C TYR A 14 -6.98 4.24 -12.35
N LYS A 15 -7.92 5.08 -12.82
CA LYS A 15 -9.05 5.51 -12.00
C LYS A 15 -9.97 4.33 -11.77
N ASP A 16 -10.17 3.95 -10.52
CA ASP A 16 -11.09 2.87 -10.17
C ASP A 16 -12.53 3.26 -10.52
N ILE A 17 -13.35 2.29 -10.93
CA ILE A 17 -14.78 2.51 -11.16
C ILE A 17 -15.54 2.70 -9.84
N THR A 18 -15.01 2.17 -8.74
CA THR A 18 -15.52 2.30 -7.38
C THR A 18 -14.73 3.38 -6.63
N GLY A 19 -15.40 4.12 -5.74
CA GLY A 19 -14.79 5.18 -4.94
C GLY A 19 -14.66 6.51 -5.70
N ALA A 20 -15.08 7.60 -5.05
CA ALA A 20 -15.08 8.93 -5.67
C ALA A 20 -13.67 9.42 -6.00
N ARG A 21 -12.66 8.98 -5.24
CA ARG A 21 -11.27 9.45 -5.28
C ARG A 21 -10.23 8.33 -5.43
N GLN A 22 -10.70 7.07 -5.54
CA GLN A 22 -9.84 5.89 -5.61
C GLN A 22 -9.16 5.75 -6.97
N TYR A 23 -7.86 5.50 -6.93
CA TYR A 23 -7.04 5.06 -8.06
C TYR A 23 -6.37 3.73 -7.73
N LEU A 24 -5.92 3.04 -8.77
CA LEU A 24 -5.14 1.82 -8.69
C LEU A 24 -3.79 2.05 -9.36
N LEU A 25 -2.71 1.61 -8.71
CA LEU A 25 -1.44 1.39 -9.37
C LEU A 25 -1.25 -0.09 -9.67
N MET A 26 -0.95 -0.42 -10.92
CA MET A 26 -0.78 -1.81 -11.38
C MET A 26 0.51 -1.95 -12.18
N PRO A 27 1.30 -3.03 -12.01
CA PRO A 27 2.40 -3.33 -12.92
C PRO A 27 1.90 -3.52 -14.35
N THR A 28 2.71 -3.11 -15.34
CA THR A 28 2.48 -3.48 -16.75
C THR A 28 2.88 -4.93 -17.03
N ALA A 29 3.81 -5.48 -16.24
CA ALA A 29 4.14 -6.88 -16.23
C ALA A 29 3.02 -7.72 -15.57
N ARG A 30 2.93 -9.00 -15.95
CA ARG A 30 1.99 -9.93 -15.34
C ARG A 30 2.51 -10.38 -13.96
N ILE A 31 2.05 -9.69 -12.93
CA ILE A 31 2.32 -10.00 -11.52
C ILE A 31 0.96 -10.27 -10.88
N THR A 32 0.75 -11.46 -10.32
CA THR A 32 -0.60 -11.89 -9.88
C THR A 32 -1.11 -11.15 -8.65
N GLY A 33 -0.21 -10.75 -7.76
CA GLY A 33 -0.53 -10.09 -6.50
C GLY A 33 0.65 -10.14 -5.53
N ILE A 34 0.37 -9.86 -4.25
CA ILE A 34 1.36 -9.84 -3.16
C ILE A 34 2.12 -11.17 -3.01
N GLU A 35 1.52 -12.30 -3.39
CA GLU A 35 2.14 -13.62 -3.37
C GLU A 35 3.23 -13.83 -4.43
N SER A 36 3.36 -12.92 -5.40
CA SER A 36 4.26 -13.13 -6.52
C SER A 36 5.73 -13.03 -6.07
N PRO A 37 6.58 -14.05 -6.35
CA PRO A 37 7.99 -14.01 -5.98
C PRO A 37 8.77 -12.88 -6.67
N ALA A 38 8.24 -12.34 -7.78
CA ALA A 38 8.81 -11.20 -8.48
C ALA A 38 8.91 -9.95 -7.60
N LEU A 39 8.05 -9.81 -6.57
CA LEU A 39 8.06 -8.68 -5.65
C LEU A 39 9.22 -8.71 -4.65
N LEU A 40 9.85 -9.88 -4.47
CA LEU A 40 10.97 -10.08 -3.55
C LEU A 40 12.28 -10.40 -4.28
N ALA A 41 12.28 -10.34 -5.62
CA ALA A 41 13.48 -10.55 -6.41
C ALA A 41 14.51 -9.43 -6.17
N PRO A 42 15.82 -9.69 -6.29
CA PRO A 42 16.83 -8.64 -6.26
C PRO A 42 16.54 -7.55 -7.29
N GLY A 43 16.48 -6.29 -6.85
CA GLY A 43 16.15 -5.15 -7.72
C GLY A 43 14.67 -5.02 -8.09
N ALA A 44 13.76 -5.72 -7.41
CA ALA A 44 12.32 -5.61 -7.63
C ALA A 44 11.83 -4.15 -7.49
N THR A 45 10.94 -3.75 -8.41
CA THR A 45 10.33 -2.41 -8.41
C THR A 45 9.56 -2.15 -7.12
N ASN A 46 9.81 -0.99 -6.50
CA ASN A 46 9.03 -0.52 -5.36
C ASN A 46 7.70 0.10 -5.83
N TYR A 47 6.71 -0.75 -6.10
CA TYR A 47 5.39 -0.31 -6.55
C TYR A 47 4.65 0.56 -5.53
N PHE A 48 4.91 0.38 -4.22
CA PHE A 48 4.37 1.25 -3.19
C PHE A 48 4.93 2.66 -3.25
N ALA A 49 6.24 2.85 -3.52
CA ALA A 49 6.80 4.18 -3.73
C ALA A 49 6.22 4.87 -4.97
N ALA A 50 5.99 4.12 -6.04
CA ALA A 50 5.29 4.63 -7.22
C ALA A 50 3.84 5.03 -6.88
N ALA A 51 3.14 4.22 -6.08
CA ALA A 51 1.76 4.49 -5.67
C ALA A 51 1.68 5.70 -4.74
N TRP A 52 2.67 5.85 -3.87
CA TRP A 52 2.82 7.01 -3.00
C TRP A 52 2.94 8.30 -3.81
N ARG A 53 3.76 8.34 -4.86
CA ARG A 53 3.84 9.51 -5.77
C ARG A 53 2.53 9.73 -6.54
N ALA A 54 1.84 8.66 -6.91
CA ALA A 54 0.55 8.72 -7.60
C ALA A 54 -0.63 9.18 -6.70
N ARG A 55 -0.42 9.45 -5.41
CA ARG A 55 -1.45 10.05 -4.53
C ARG A 55 -2.00 11.38 -5.06
N SER A 56 -1.20 12.11 -5.85
CA SER A 56 -1.61 13.36 -6.48
C SER A 56 -2.88 13.24 -7.34
N PHE A 57 -3.15 12.06 -7.92
CA PHE A 57 -4.41 11.81 -8.63
C PHE A 57 -5.62 11.80 -7.69
N THR A 58 -5.48 11.16 -6.52
CA THR A 58 -6.50 11.17 -5.46
C THR A 58 -6.71 12.59 -4.91
N GLU A 59 -5.64 13.33 -4.65
CA GLU A 59 -5.66 14.73 -4.20
C GLU A 59 -6.37 15.65 -5.22
N ALA A 60 -5.97 15.60 -6.49
CA ALA A 60 -6.60 16.36 -7.56
C ALA A 60 -8.11 16.08 -7.64
N ARG A 61 -8.50 14.80 -7.48
CA ARG A 61 -9.91 14.41 -7.46
C ARG A 61 -10.65 14.84 -6.19
N ALA A 62 -9.94 15.01 -5.08
CA ALA A 62 -10.44 15.55 -3.82
C ALA A 62 -10.57 17.09 -3.85
N GLY A 63 -10.03 17.76 -4.87
CA GLY A 63 -10.10 19.21 -5.04
C GLY A 63 -8.85 19.96 -4.56
N GLY A 64 -7.76 19.26 -4.27
CA GLY A 64 -6.50 19.87 -3.82
C GLY A 64 -5.64 18.92 -3.00
N VAL A 65 -4.49 19.42 -2.53
CA VAL A 65 -3.56 18.66 -1.69
C VAL A 65 -4.27 18.20 -0.41
N LEU A 66 -4.12 16.92 -0.07
CA LEU A 66 -4.61 16.34 1.17
C LEU A 66 -3.48 16.31 2.20
N PRO A 67 -3.79 16.42 3.51
CA PRO A 67 -2.79 16.13 4.53
C PRO A 67 -2.26 14.70 4.35
N ARG A 68 -0.96 14.52 4.57
CA ARG A 68 -0.25 13.26 4.29
C ARG A 68 -0.91 12.04 4.94
N ASP A 69 -1.30 12.20 6.19
CA ASP A 69 -1.91 11.19 7.05
C ASP A 69 -3.35 10.83 6.64
N TRP A 70 -3.93 11.54 5.67
CA TRP A 70 -5.23 11.22 5.08
C TRP A 70 -5.14 10.40 3.79
N ILE A 71 -3.94 10.02 3.34
CA ILE A 71 -3.74 9.12 2.20
C ILE A 71 -3.50 7.71 2.70
N SER A 72 -4.01 6.73 1.97
CA SER A 72 -3.74 5.31 2.23
C SER A 72 -3.39 4.60 0.93
N LEU A 73 -2.42 3.68 1.04
CA LEU A 73 -2.09 2.70 0.02
C LEU A 73 -2.40 1.32 0.56
N ALA A 74 -3.12 0.48 -0.18
CA ALA A 74 -3.45 -0.86 0.28
C ALA A 74 -3.30 -1.91 -0.83
N VAL A 75 -2.79 -3.08 -0.47
CA VAL A 75 -2.80 -4.27 -1.33
C VAL A 75 -3.49 -5.40 -0.59
N ASN A 76 -4.49 -5.99 -1.26
CA ASN A 76 -5.26 -7.10 -0.70
C ASN A 76 -4.51 -8.44 -0.86
N SER A 77 -4.70 -9.31 0.12
CA SER A 77 -4.27 -10.70 0.07
C SER A 77 -4.87 -11.45 -1.14
N ALA A 78 -4.28 -12.60 -1.48
CA ALA A 78 -4.81 -13.46 -2.54
C ALA A 78 -6.21 -14.00 -2.23
N VAL A 79 -6.53 -14.19 -0.95
CA VAL A 79 -7.82 -14.73 -0.50
C VAL A 79 -8.91 -13.67 -0.33
N SER A 80 -8.56 -12.37 -0.38
CA SER A 80 -9.48 -11.26 -0.16
C SER A 80 -9.70 -10.39 -1.41
N ARG A 81 -9.29 -10.85 -2.60
CA ARG A 81 -9.44 -10.12 -3.87
C ARG A 81 -10.06 -11.00 -4.96
N SER A 82 -10.54 -10.36 -6.03
CA SER A 82 -11.12 -11.06 -7.19
C SER A 82 -10.29 -10.95 -8.48
N GLN A 83 -9.36 -10.01 -8.56
CA GLN A 83 -8.46 -9.83 -9.70
C GLN A 83 -7.10 -10.50 -9.46
N ASN A 84 -6.63 -11.26 -10.45
CA ASN A 84 -5.31 -11.91 -10.46
C ASN A 84 -4.25 -11.08 -11.21
N GLN A 85 -4.23 -9.79 -10.89
CA GLN A 85 -3.19 -8.84 -11.30
C GLN A 85 -2.95 -7.93 -10.09
N LEU A 86 -1.69 -7.71 -9.73
CA LEU A 86 -1.32 -6.84 -8.62
C LEU A 86 -1.90 -5.44 -8.87
N HIS A 87 -2.61 -4.93 -7.87
CA HIS A 87 -3.10 -3.57 -7.83
C HIS A 87 -2.96 -3.03 -6.40
N ILE A 88 -2.39 -1.83 -6.28
CA ILE A 88 -2.32 -1.08 -5.04
C ILE A 88 -3.43 -0.03 -5.11
N HIS A 89 -4.36 -0.08 -4.16
CA HIS A 89 -5.39 0.92 -3.97
C HIS A 89 -4.77 2.20 -3.44
N ILE A 90 -5.12 3.34 -4.03
CA ILE A 90 -4.71 4.68 -3.62
C ILE A 90 -6.00 5.45 -3.35
N ASP A 91 -6.30 5.71 -2.08
CA ASP A 91 -7.48 6.49 -1.71
C ASP A 91 -7.31 7.19 -0.35
N CYS A 92 -8.29 8.00 0.00
CA CYS A 92 -8.38 8.64 1.30
C CYS A 92 -8.50 7.58 2.41
N LEU A 93 -7.75 7.77 3.49
CA LEU A 93 -7.88 6.98 4.70
C LEU A 93 -9.27 7.18 5.33
N ARG A 94 -9.84 6.12 5.90
CA ARG A 94 -11.10 6.23 6.66
C ARG A 94 -10.88 7.04 7.93
N ALA A 95 -11.83 7.92 8.25
CA ALA A 95 -11.74 8.81 9.41
C ALA A 95 -11.57 8.08 10.76
N ASP A 96 -12.24 6.93 10.95
CA ASP A 96 -12.12 6.13 12.17
C ASP A 96 -10.75 5.46 12.31
N VAL A 97 -10.16 5.04 11.19
CA VAL A 97 -8.79 4.51 11.13
C VAL A 97 -7.77 5.63 11.38
N HIS A 98 -7.97 6.81 10.79
CA HIS A 98 -7.13 7.99 11.05
C HIS A 98 -7.12 8.39 12.54
N GLU A 99 -8.28 8.41 13.19
CA GLU A 99 -8.39 8.71 14.62
C GLU A 99 -7.62 7.69 15.46
N ALA A 100 -7.77 6.39 15.16
CA ALA A 100 -7.06 5.33 15.86
C ALA A 100 -5.54 5.44 15.68
N LEU A 101 -5.07 5.62 14.45
CA LEU A 101 -3.65 5.81 14.15
C LEU A 101 -3.08 7.04 14.87
N SER A 102 -3.80 8.16 14.85
CA SER A 102 -3.40 9.39 15.55
C SER A 102 -3.31 9.18 17.07
N ARG A 103 -4.29 8.48 17.66
CA ARG A 103 -4.32 8.21 19.11
C ARG A 103 -3.20 7.29 19.57
N TYR A 104 -2.84 6.29 18.76
CA TYR A 104 -1.87 5.25 19.14
C TYR A 104 -0.52 5.39 18.44
N ALA A 105 -0.24 6.51 17.76
CA ALA A 105 1.00 6.74 17.01
C ALA A 105 2.27 6.49 17.85
N ALA A 106 2.26 6.93 19.12
CA ALA A 106 3.40 6.75 20.04
C ALA A 106 3.68 5.28 20.42
N ALA A 107 2.73 4.36 20.17
CA ALA A 107 2.91 2.93 20.41
C ALA A 107 3.53 2.19 19.22
N VAL A 108 3.67 2.84 18.06
CA VAL A 108 4.26 2.25 16.85
C VAL A 108 5.76 2.57 16.81
N GLY A 109 6.59 1.54 17.00
CA GLY A 109 8.05 1.63 16.97
C GLY A 109 8.65 1.26 15.61
N ASP A 110 9.98 1.15 15.57
CA ASP A 110 10.77 0.77 14.38
C ASP A 110 10.86 -0.74 14.14
N THR A 111 10.12 -1.54 14.91
CA THR A 111 9.97 -2.98 14.73
C THR A 111 8.49 -3.35 14.60
N TRP A 112 8.18 -4.35 13.78
CA TRP A 112 6.82 -4.90 13.69
C TRP A 112 6.30 -5.33 15.06
N ALA A 113 5.19 -4.74 15.49
CA ALA A 113 4.49 -5.10 16.72
C ALA A 113 2.97 -5.01 16.52
N PRO A 114 2.16 -5.76 17.29
CA PRO A 114 0.70 -5.62 17.23
C PRO A 114 0.26 -4.17 17.45
N PHE A 115 -0.60 -3.66 16.58
CA PHE A 115 -1.23 -2.37 16.77
C PHE A 115 -2.24 -2.47 17.93
N PRO A 116 -2.35 -1.47 18.83
CA PRO A 116 -3.06 -1.63 20.10
C PRO A 116 -4.56 -1.91 20.00
N VAL A 117 -5.20 -1.56 18.88
CA VAL A 117 -6.64 -1.74 18.65
C VAL A 117 -6.93 -2.28 17.26
N PRO A 118 -8.07 -2.94 17.02
CA PRO A 118 -8.46 -3.30 15.67
C PRO A 118 -8.68 -2.06 14.79
N LEU A 119 -8.23 -2.12 13.54
CA LEU A 119 -8.50 -1.12 12.51
C LEU A 119 -9.53 -1.70 11.54
N ALA A 120 -10.66 -1.00 11.37
CA ALA A 120 -11.76 -1.47 10.52
C ALA A 120 -12.24 -2.90 10.87
N GLY A 121 -12.16 -3.31 12.14
CA GLY A 121 -12.56 -4.64 12.60
C GLY A 121 -11.51 -5.74 12.46
N HIS A 122 -10.28 -5.42 12.00
CA HIS A 122 -9.19 -6.38 11.83
C HIS A 122 -7.99 -6.02 12.72
N THR A 123 -7.29 -7.04 13.21
CA THR A 123 -6.02 -6.85 13.93
C THR A 123 -4.88 -6.68 12.95
N TYR A 124 -4.04 -5.67 13.18
CA TYR A 124 -2.86 -5.37 12.39
C TYR A 124 -1.61 -5.43 13.26
N ALA A 125 -0.47 -5.80 12.66
CA ALA A 125 0.83 -5.38 13.15
C ALA A 125 1.22 -4.07 12.44
N ALA A 126 2.01 -3.24 13.11
CA ALA A 126 2.47 -1.96 12.60
C ALA A 126 3.98 -1.79 12.85
N ILE A 127 4.61 -1.03 11.97
CA ILE A 127 6.00 -0.57 12.06
C ILE A 127 6.05 0.87 11.56
N ALA A 128 6.84 1.71 12.22
CA ALA A 128 7.12 3.06 11.78
C ALA A 128 8.25 3.05 10.75
N VAL A 129 8.04 3.74 9.64
CA VAL A 129 9.04 3.91 8.58
C VAL A 129 9.29 5.40 8.41
N ALA A 130 10.56 5.80 8.48
CA ALA A 130 10.96 7.19 8.26
C ALA A 130 11.04 7.52 6.76
N GLY A 131 10.79 8.79 6.43
CA GLY A 131 11.02 9.37 5.11
C GLY A 131 9.75 9.77 4.36
N GLU A 132 9.90 10.79 3.51
CA GLU A 132 8.76 11.38 2.80
C GLU A 132 8.33 10.57 1.57
N GLU A 133 9.26 9.93 0.87
CA GLU A 133 9.03 9.32 -0.46
C GLU A 133 8.97 7.78 -0.45
N LEU A 134 8.84 7.17 0.72
CA LEU A 134 8.76 5.71 0.90
C LEU A 134 9.91 4.95 0.19
N GLY A 135 11.15 5.30 0.56
CA GLY A 135 12.34 4.68 -0.04
C GLY A 135 12.48 3.18 0.27
N VAL A 136 11.95 2.73 1.41
CA VAL A 136 11.85 1.30 1.74
C VAL A 136 10.78 0.62 0.89
N ASN A 137 10.99 -0.66 0.54
CA ASN A 137 9.99 -1.45 -0.16
C ASN A 137 9.11 -2.20 0.87
N PRO A 138 7.82 -1.87 1.03
CA PRO A 138 6.95 -2.49 2.03
C PRO A 138 6.78 -4.01 1.85
N PHE A 139 6.85 -4.54 0.62
CA PHE A 139 6.80 -5.99 0.39
C PHE A 139 8.02 -6.69 1.01
N VAL A 140 9.20 -6.12 0.83
CA VAL A 140 10.45 -6.64 1.40
C VAL A 140 10.44 -6.46 2.92
N LEU A 141 9.98 -5.31 3.41
CA LEU A 141 9.88 -5.02 4.85
C LEU A 141 8.97 -6.01 5.58
N LEU A 142 7.84 -6.37 4.97
CA LEU A 142 6.95 -7.41 5.47
C LEU A 142 7.63 -8.78 5.44
N ALA A 143 8.18 -9.17 4.29
CA ALA A 143 8.79 -10.49 4.10
C ALA A 143 9.94 -10.74 5.10
N ASP A 144 10.78 -9.74 5.35
CA ASP A 144 11.95 -9.87 6.23
C ASP A 144 11.63 -9.62 7.70
N GLY A 145 10.62 -8.80 7.98
CA GLY A 145 10.33 -8.34 9.34
C GLY A 145 9.30 -9.18 10.10
N MET A 146 8.43 -9.92 9.40
CA MET A 146 7.38 -10.72 10.04
C MET A 146 7.64 -12.23 9.94
N PRO A 147 7.60 -12.99 11.06
CA PRO A 147 7.77 -14.43 11.05
C PRO A 147 6.81 -15.14 10.09
N GLY A 148 7.35 -15.96 9.19
CA GLY A 148 6.58 -16.73 8.21
C GLY A 148 6.07 -15.93 7.00
N ALA A 149 6.11 -14.59 7.02
CA ALA A 149 5.54 -13.78 5.94
C ALA A 149 6.21 -14.03 4.58
N ARG A 150 7.54 -14.16 4.54
CA ARG A 150 8.28 -14.49 3.31
C ARG A 150 7.84 -15.82 2.67
N ALA A 151 7.44 -16.80 3.48
CA ALA A 151 7.00 -18.10 2.98
C ALA A 151 5.54 -18.08 2.49
N ASP A 152 4.71 -17.19 3.05
CA ASP A 152 3.30 -17.08 2.72
C ASP A 152 2.86 -15.61 2.57
N MET A 153 3.43 -14.92 1.58
CA MET A 153 3.07 -13.53 1.30
C MET A 153 1.59 -13.39 0.90
N GLY A 154 1.01 -14.44 0.32
CA GLY A 154 -0.34 -14.43 -0.26
C GLY A 154 -1.47 -14.27 0.74
N ILE A 155 -1.28 -14.65 2.01
CA ILE A 155 -2.29 -14.45 3.06
C ILE A 155 -2.25 -13.05 3.67
N ASN A 156 -1.24 -12.24 3.35
CA ASN A 156 -1.06 -10.93 3.95
C ASN A 156 -1.81 -9.84 3.18
N THR A 157 -2.41 -8.92 3.91
CA THR A 157 -2.87 -7.62 3.41
C THR A 157 -1.93 -6.57 3.97
N LEU A 158 -1.44 -5.66 3.13
CA LEU A 158 -0.47 -4.65 3.53
C LEU A 158 -1.00 -3.26 3.24
N VAL A 159 -0.85 -2.36 4.20
CA VAL A 159 -1.35 -0.98 4.14
C VAL A 159 -0.22 -0.02 4.52
N VAL A 160 -0.13 1.11 3.81
CA VAL A 160 0.76 2.24 4.12
C VAL A 160 -0.11 3.48 4.29
N VAL A 161 0.15 4.26 5.34
CA VAL A 161 -0.56 5.49 5.74
C VAL A 161 0.43 6.59 6.10
#